data_AF-A0A329SN81-F1
#
_entry.id   AF-A0A329SN81-F1
#
_cell.length_a   1.000
_cell.length_b   1.000
_cell.length_c   1.000
_cell.angle_alpha   90.00
_cell.angle_beta   90.00
_cell.angle_gamma   90.00
#
_symmetry.space_group_name_H-M   'P 1'
#
loop_
_entity.id
_entity.type
_entity.pdbx_description
1 polymer ?
#
loop_
_entity_poly.entity_id
_entity_poly.type
_entity_poly.pdbx_seq_one_letter_code
_entity_poly.pdbx_strand_id
1 'polypeptide(L)'
;MEVPRLLLTIAAHLDLEIHQMDVKTAFLNGYLDEEIYMMQPERFAVRGKEYLVCKPLKSLYGLKQAPRIWHLTLCSFLVTMNFHILIKDQCVFIGVVDGATCYILGYVGDLLIIAPTFGIIIKNKNTLKKCFKMSDQGEAQYILGWSIVRNRTNPTMFIHQAKYATKDLNRFSYLDVHPVGHQLISV
;
A
#
# COMPACT_ATOMS: atom_id res chain seq x y z
N MET A 1 -0.52 13.67 -4.09
CA MET A 1 -0.43 12.45 -4.93
C MET A 1 0.58 12.61 -6.09
N GLU A 2 1.63 13.42 -5.92
CA GLU A 2 2.60 13.69 -7.00
C GLU A 2 3.76 12.68 -7.00
N VAL A 3 4.23 12.30 -5.81
CA VAL A 3 5.41 11.44 -5.66
C VAL A 3 5.22 10.03 -6.23
N PRO A 4 4.08 9.33 -6.05
CA PRO A 4 3.86 8.06 -6.73
C PRO A 4 3.93 8.19 -8.26
N ARG A 5 3.40 9.29 -8.83
CA ARG A 5 3.47 9.54 -10.28
C ARG A 5 4.91 9.78 -10.72
N LEU A 6 5.67 10.57 -9.96
CA LEU A 6 7.09 10.80 -10.21
C LEU A 6 7.88 9.48 -10.22
N LEU A 7 7.65 8.60 -9.23
CA LEU A 7 8.32 7.29 -9.18
C LEU A 7 7.95 6.40 -10.38
N LEU A 8 6.67 6.39 -10.79
CA LEU A 8 6.23 5.67 -11.99
C LEU A 8 6.87 6.25 -13.26
N THR A 9 7.00 7.58 -13.36
CA THR A 9 7.69 8.24 -14.48
C THR A 9 9.18 7.88 -14.52
N ILE A 10 9.88 7.89 -13.37
CA ILE A 10 11.27 7.47 -13.27
C ILE A 10 11.41 6.00 -13.71
N ALA A 11 10.53 5.14 -13.23
CA ALA A 11 10.54 3.72 -13.57
C ALA A 11 10.27 3.48 -15.06
N ALA A 12 9.35 4.22 -15.68
CA ALA A 12 9.10 4.15 -17.11
C ALA A 12 10.30 4.64 -17.94
N HIS A 13 10.94 5.73 -17.53
CA HIS A 13 12.06 6.33 -18.24
C HIS A 13 13.34 5.49 -18.17
N LEU A 14 13.61 4.88 -17.01
CA LEU A 14 14.81 4.05 -16.77
C LEU A 14 14.56 2.55 -16.97
N ASP A 15 13.38 2.20 -17.50
CA ASP A 15 12.89 0.83 -17.66
C ASP A 15 13.03 -0.07 -16.41
N LEU A 16 12.78 0.48 -15.22
CA LEU A 16 12.89 -0.26 -13.95
C LEU A 16 11.75 -1.26 -13.78
N GLU A 17 11.99 -2.38 -13.10
CA GLU A 17 10.95 -3.31 -12.69
C GLU A 17 10.09 -2.72 -11.57
N ILE A 18 8.79 -2.99 -11.60
CA ILE A 18 7.84 -2.50 -10.59
C ILE A 18 6.95 -3.65 -10.14
N HIS A 19 7.04 -3.99 -8.86
CA HIS A 19 6.26 -5.06 -8.27
C HIS A 19 5.53 -4.62 -7.02
N GLN A 20 4.41 -5.27 -6.75
CA GLN A 20 3.57 -4.97 -5.59
C GLN A 20 3.58 -6.13 -4.59
N MET A 21 3.61 -5.76 -3.31
CA MET A 21 3.46 -6.65 -2.17
C MET A 21 2.39 -6.10 -1.25
N ASP A 22 1.54 -6.95 -0.70
CA ASP A 22 0.52 -6.59 0.28
C ASP A 22 0.85 -7.19 1.65
N VAL A 23 0.89 -6.35 2.68
CA VAL A 23 1.14 -6.74 4.07
C VAL A 23 -0.18 -7.18 4.70
N LYS A 24 -0.23 -8.45 5.09
CA LYS A 24 -1.38 -8.96 5.84
C LYS A 24 -1.38 -8.42 7.25
N THR A 25 -2.56 -7.97 7.67
CA THR A 25 -2.79 -7.46 9.03
C THR A 25 -1.78 -6.39 9.44
N ALA A 26 -1.51 -5.42 8.55
CA ALA A 26 -0.45 -4.41 8.71
C ALA A 26 -0.37 -3.82 10.13
N PHE A 27 -1.51 -3.37 10.66
CA PHE A 27 -1.58 -2.74 11.98
C PHE A 27 -1.26 -3.68 13.16
N LEU A 28 -1.38 -4.99 12.98
CA LEU A 28 -1.07 -5.99 14.00
C LEU A 28 0.43 -6.28 14.11
N ASN A 29 1.28 -5.71 13.26
CA ASN A 29 2.73 -5.92 13.31
C ASN A 29 3.42 -5.00 14.33
N GLY A 30 2.76 -3.91 14.73
CA GLY A 30 3.33 -2.92 15.64
C GLY A 30 2.91 -3.11 17.10
N TYR A 31 3.83 -2.82 18.03
CA TYR A 31 3.56 -2.80 19.47
C TYR A 31 3.00 -1.45 19.90
N LEU A 32 2.15 -1.45 20.93
CA LEU A 32 1.63 -0.22 21.52
C LEU A 32 2.62 0.32 22.55
N ASP A 33 3.00 1.59 22.39
CA ASP A 33 3.80 2.33 23.39
C ASP A 33 2.94 2.79 24.57
N GLU A 34 1.63 3.01 24.32
CA GLU A 34 0.67 3.49 25.30
C GLU A 34 -0.17 2.35 25.88
N GLU A 35 -0.58 2.50 27.15
CA GLU A 35 -1.54 1.57 27.76
C GLU A 35 -2.96 1.89 27.31
N ILE A 36 -3.54 0.98 26.54
CA ILE A 36 -4.94 1.06 26.13
C ILE A 36 -5.68 -0.13 26.72
N TYR A 37 -6.90 0.13 27.16
CA TYR A 37 -7.83 -0.88 27.65
C TYR A 37 -9.05 -0.89 26.75
N MET A 38 -9.57 -2.08 26.46
CA MET A 38 -10.79 -2.26 25.68
C MET A 38 -11.69 -3.29 26.34
N MET A 39 -13.00 -3.17 26.10
CA MET A 39 -13.95 -4.20 26.48
C MET A 39 -13.57 -5.55 25.84
N GLN A 40 -13.90 -6.63 26.53
CA GLN A 40 -13.73 -7.97 25.98
C GLN A 40 -14.59 -8.13 24.71
N PRO A 41 -14.02 -8.67 23.62
CA PRO A 41 -14.79 -9.01 22.44
C PRO A 41 -15.94 -9.98 22.75
N GLU A 42 -17.01 -9.92 21.97
CA GLU A 42 -18.29 -10.64 22.17
C GLU A 42 -18.18 -12.18 22.18
N ARG A 43 -16.99 -12.73 21.97
CA ARG A 43 -16.69 -14.18 22.01
C ARG A 43 -15.45 -14.53 22.83
N PHE A 44 -14.89 -13.56 23.52
CA PHE A 44 -13.75 -13.71 24.40
C PHE A 44 -14.17 -13.69 25.88
N ALA A 45 -15.30 -13.05 26.18
CA ALA A 45 -15.80 -12.92 27.54
C ALA A 45 -15.99 -14.30 28.20
N VAL A 46 -15.29 -14.53 29.30
CA VAL A 46 -15.42 -15.75 30.11
C VAL A 46 -16.53 -15.54 31.13
N ARG A 47 -17.41 -16.53 31.29
CA ARG A 47 -18.53 -16.47 32.24
C ARG A 47 -18.03 -16.16 33.66
N GLY A 48 -18.60 -15.13 34.29
CA GLY A 48 -18.22 -14.65 35.62
C GLY A 48 -17.00 -13.71 35.64
N LYS A 49 -16.45 -13.35 34.48
CA LYS A 49 -15.32 -12.41 34.32
C LYS A 49 -15.63 -11.30 33.33
N GLU A 50 -16.90 -11.04 33.05
CA GLU A 50 -17.37 -10.07 32.05
C GLU A 50 -16.95 -8.63 32.39
N TYR A 51 -16.71 -8.35 33.68
CA TYR A 51 -16.24 -7.05 34.17
C TYR A 51 -14.76 -6.76 33.86
N LEU A 52 -13.98 -7.77 33.43
CA LEU A 52 -12.59 -7.56 33.05
C LEU A 52 -12.47 -6.84 31.70
N VAL A 53 -11.32 -6.20 31.50
CA VAL A 53 -10.95 -5.52 30.26
C VAL A 53 -9.69 -6.15 29.67
N CYS A 54 -9.55 -6.06 28.35
CA CYS A 54 -8.35 -6.49 27.64
C CYS A 54 -7.36 -5.33 27.54
N LYS A 55 -6.07 -5.62 27.75
CA LYS A 55 -4.96 -4.72 27.45
C LYS A 55 -4.23 -5.24 26.21
N PRO A 56 -4.56 -4.75 24.99
CA PRO A 56 -3.82 -5.12 23.80
C PRO A 56 -2.35 -4.71 23.92
N LEU A 57 -1.45 -5.63 23.56
CA LEU A 57 0.00 -5.35 23.48
C LEU A 57 0.41 -4.84 22.09
N LYS A 58 -0.38 -5.20 21.07
CA LYS A 58 -0.16 -4.80 19.68
C LYS A 58 -1.25 -3.87 19.23
N SER A 59 -0.92 -3.04 18.25
CA SER A 59 -1.86 -2.15 17.60
C SER A 59 -2.97 -2.94 16.93
N LEU A 60 -4.20 -2.42 16.97
CA LEU A 60 -5.41 -3.03 16.43
C LEU A 60 -6.07 -2.11 15.41
N TYR A 61 -6.86 -2.70 14.51
CA TYR A 61 -7.73 -1.93 13.62
C TYR A 61 -8.73 -1.10 14.44
N GLY A 62 -8.94 0.16 14.04
CA GLY A 62 -9.81 1.10 14.74
C GLY A 62 -9.09 1.99 15.77
N LEU A 63 -7.86 1.66 16.17
CA LEU A 63 -7.04 2.57 16.97
C LEU A 63 -6.54 3.74 16.11
N LYS A 64 -6.65 4.97 16.63
CA LYS A 64 -6.25 6.19 15.91
C LYS A 64 -4.76 6.20 15.56
N GLN A 65 -3.93 5.62 16.41
CA GLN A 65 -2.48 5.54 16.26
C GLN A 65 -1.99 4.33 15.46
N ALA A 66 -2.87 3.38 15.12
CA ALA A 66 -2.49 2.16 14.42
C ALA A 66 -1.73 2.39 13.09
N PRO A 67 -2.15 3.35 12.22
CA PRO A 67 -1.41 3.65 11.00
C PRO A 67 0.01 4.18 11.28
N ARG A 68 0.17 5.02 12.31
CA ARG A 68 1.45 5.59 12.69
C ARG A 68 2.40 4.52 13.22
N ILE A 69 1.92 3.66 14.11
CA ILE A 69 2.73 2.57 14.68
C ILE A 69 3.18 1.63 13.57
N TRP A 70 2.28 1.26 12.66
CA TRP A 70 2.64 0.44 11.50
C TRP A 70 3.71 1.13 10.65
N HIS A 71 3.53 2.41 10.33
CA HIS A 71 4.51 3.16 9.55
C HIS A 71 5.90 3.17 10.21
N LEU A 72 5.98 3.44 11.51
CA LEU A 72 7.24 3.40 12.27
C LEU A 72 7.87 2.01 12.32
N THR A 73 7.04 0.96 12.44
CA THR A 73 7.50 -0.44 12.40
C THR A 73 8.12 -0.76 11.05
N LEU A 74 7.45 -0.39 9.95
CA LEU A 74 7.96 -0.56 8.60
C LEU A 74 9.25 0.23 8.37
N CYS A 75 9.28 1.51 8.78
CA CYS A 75 10.46 2.37 8.70
C CYS A 75 11.67 1.74 9.41
N SER A 76 11.48 1.30 10.66
CA SER A 76 12.54 0.69 11.44
C SER A 76 13.09 -0.56 10.76
N PHE A 77 12.22 -1.40 10.20
CA PHE A 77 12.64 -2.56 9.44
C PHE A 77 13.41 -2.19 8.16
N LEU A 78 12.91 -1.25 7.36
CA LEU A 78 13.56 -0.84 6.11
C LEU A 78 14.93 -0.19 6.37
N VAL A 79 15.12 0.51 7.49
CA VAL A 79 16.44 1.00 7.91
C VAL A 79 17.42 -0.15 8.13
N THR A 80 16.99 -1.28 8.70
CA THR A 80 17.87 -2.48 8.82
C THR A 80 18.23 -3.10 7.47
N MET A 81 17.49 -2.79 6.41
CA MET A 81 17.78 -3.16 5.03
C MET A 81 18.64 -2.11 4.29
N ASN A 82 19.21 -1.14 5.01
CA ASN A 82 19.95 0.01 4.47
C ASN A 82 19.12 0.93 3.56
N PHE A 83 17.81 0.99 3.77
CA PHE A 83 16.97 2.03 3.18
C PHE A 83 16.89 3.24 4.10
N HIS A 84 16.72 4.41 3.51
CA HIS A 84 16.43 5.65 4.24
C HIS A 84 15.15 6.29 3.70
N ILE A 85 14.47 7.05 4.57
CA ILE A 85 13.23 7.73 4.24
C ILE A 85 13.55 8.98 3.41
N LEU A 86 12.76 9.23 2.36
CA LEU A 86 12.82 10.45 1.59
C LEU A 86 12.21 11.60 2.40
N ILE A 87 12.98 12.66 2.65
CA ILE A 87 12.54 13.81 3.47
C ILE A 87 11.27 14.46 2.90
N LYS A 88 11.14 14.52 1.56
CA LYS A 88 10.01 15.16 0.88
C LYS A 88 8.71 14.35 0.98
N ASP A 89 8.81 13.03 1.16
CA ASP A 89 7.67 12.13 1.28
C ASP A 89 8.04 10.92 2.14
N GLN A 90 7.49 10.87 3.35
CA GLN A 90 7.83 9.86 4.33
C GLN A 90 7.37 8.45 3.94
N CYS A 91 6.51 8.32 2.93
CA CYS A 91 6.08 7.02 2.41
C CYS A 91 7.08 6.42 1.42
N VAL A 92 8.11 7.17 0.99
CA VAL A 92 9.14 6.70 0.05
C VAL A 92 10.43 6.38 0.77
N PHE A 93 10.98 5.21 0.46
CA PHE A 93 12.24 4.72 0.96
C PHE A 93 13.19 4.50 -0.20
N ILE A 94 14.43 4.95 -0.05
CA ILE A 94 15.49 4.82 -1.05
C ILE A 94 16.60 3.99 -0.45
N GLY A 95 17.07 2.99 -1.19
CA GLY A 95 18.13 2.09 -0.75
C GLY A 95 19.02 1.69 -1.92
N VAL A 96 20.17 1.10 -1.60
CA VAL A 96 21.07 0.49 -2.59
C VAL A 96 21.15 -0.99 -2.32
N VAL A 97 20.76 -1.81 -3.30
CA VAL A 97 20.82 -3.27 -3.22
C VAL A 97 21.63 -3.77 -4.40
N ASP A 98 22.69 -4.54 -4.11
CA ASP A 98 23.61 -5.07 -5.11
C ASP A 98 24.20 -3.98 -6.03
N GLY A 99 24.53 -2.83 -5.43
CA GLY A 99 25.12 -1.67 -6.12
C GLY A 99 24.12 -0.81 -6.90
N ALA A 100 22.83 -1.15 -6.89
CA ALA A 100 21.82 -0.46 -7.67
C ALA A 100 20.75 0.22 -6.80
N THR A 101 20.34 1.43 -7.19
CA THR A 101 19.31 2.20 -6.48
C THR A 101 17.95 1.54 -6.59
N CYS A 102 17.28 1.38 -5.45
CA CYS A 102 15.96 0.79 -5.31
C CYS A 102 15.05 1.75 -4.56
N TYR A 103 13.76 1.72 -4.89
CA TYR A 103 12.74 2.51 -4.24
C TYR A 103 11.67 1.59 -3.68
N ILE A 104 11.21 1.87 -2.46
CA ILE A 104 10.01 1.26 -1.90
C ILE A 104 9.05 2.39 -1.56
N LEU A 105 7.84 2.36 -2.10
CA LEU A 105 6.75 3.23 -1.71
C LEU A 105 5.78 2.42 -0.85
N GLY A 106 5.56 2.82 0.39
CA GLY A 106 4.65 2.16 1.31
C GLY A 106 3.39 2.98 1.57
N TYR A 107 2.22 2.41 1.32
CA TYR A 107 0.94 3.02 1.68
C TYR A 107 0.04 2.03 2.41
N VAL A 108 -0.08 2.21 3.73
CA VAL A 108 -0.80 1.28 4.60
C VAL A 108 -0.30 -0.16 4.35
N GLY A 109 -1.14 -1.07 3.83
CA GLY A 109 -0.76 -2.46 3.58
C GLY A 109 -0.02 -2.66 2.26
N ASP A 110 -0.15 -1.75 1.29
CA ASP A 110 0.43 -1.89 -0.04
C ASP A 110 1.87 -1.36 -0.07
N LEU A 111 2.79 -2.17 -0.60
CA LEU A 111 4.17 -1.78 -0.90
C LEU A 111 4.42 -1.91 -2.39
N LEU A 112 4.90 -0.84 -3.01
CA LEU A 112 5.43 -0.84 -4.36
C LEU A 112 6.95 -0.89 -4.30
N ILE A 113 7.56 -1.90 -4.91
CA ILE A 113 9.01 -2.09 -4.97
C ILE A 113 9.44 -1.81 -6.40
N ILE A 114 10.35 -0.84 -6.57
CA ILE A 114 10.90 -0.43 -7.85
C ILE A 114 12.41 -0.67 -7.83
N ALA A 115 12.92 -1.44 -8.79
CA ALA A 115 14.34 -1.75 -8.88
C ALA A 115 14.77 -2.03 -10.33
N PRO A 116 16.07 -1.93 -10.67
CA PRO A 116 16.53 -2.13 -12.04
C PRO A 116 16.40 -3.56 -12.58
N THR A 117 16.37 -4.57 -11.70
CA THR A 117 16.29 -5.97 -12.12
C THR A 117 15.29 -6.76 -11.28
N PHE A 118 14.69 -7.77 -11.90
CA PHE A 118 13.79 -8.69 -11.21
C PHE A 118 14.49 -9.47 -10.08
N GLY A 119 15.78 -9.75 -10.21
CA GLY A 119 16.57 -10.38 -9.15
C GLY A 119 16.58 -9.54 -7.86
N ILE A 120 16.76 -8.23 -7.98
CA ILE A 120 16.73 -7.30 -6.85
C ILE A 120 15.31 -7.19 -6.27
N ILE A 121 14.27 -7.19 -7.11
CA ILE A 121 12.88 -7.27 -6.65
C ILE A 121 12.69 -8.50 -5.76
N ILE A 122 13.07 -9.68 -6.23
CA ILE A 122 12.89 -10.94 -5.49
C ILE A 122 13.66 -10.92 -4.17
N LYS A 123 14.88 -10.37 -4.14
CA LYS A 123 15.67 -10.20 -2.92
C LYS A 123 14.93 -9.34 -1.89
N ASN A 124 14.44 -8.17 -2.29
CA ASN A 124 13.65 -7.30 -1.41
C ASN A 124 12.36 -7.98 -0.92
N LYS A 125 11.62 -8.63 -1.82
CA LYS A 125 10.40 -9.39 -1.47
C LYS A 125 10.67 -10.47 -0.44
N ASN A 126 11.74 -11.24 -0.62
CA ASN A 126 12.11 -12.32 0.29
C ASN A 126 12.52 -11.78 1.66
N THR A 127 13.25 -10.67 1.72
CA THR A 127 13.60 -10.02 2.99
C THR A 127 12.36 -9.50 3.72
N LEU A 128 11.43 -8.85 3.01
CA LEU A 128 10.15 -8.41 3.57
C LEU A 128 9.31 -9.57 4.11
N LYS A 129 9.23 -10.69 3.38
CA LYS A 129 8.52 -11.91 3.80
C LYS A 129 9.09 -12.57 5.06
N LYS A 130 10.37 -12.33 5.40
CA LYS A 130 10.97 -12.85 6.64
C LYS A 130 10.46 -12.11 7.89
N CYS A 131 10.09 -10.83 7.74
CA CYS A 131 9.66 -10.01 8.86
C CYS A 131 8.13 -9.92 8.97
N PHE A 132 7.46 -9.80 7.82
CA PHE A 132 6.01 -9.60 7.77
C PHE A 132 5.33 -10.73 7.02
N LYS A 133 4.08 -11.01 7.39
CA LYS A 133 3.22 -11.88 6.59
C LYS A 133 2.78 -11.10 5.35
N MET A 134 3.30 -11.49 4.19
CA MET A 134 3.09 -10.77 2.95
C MET A 134 2.42 -11.64 1.88
N SER A 135 1.63 -11.02 1.02
CA SER A 135 1.14 -11.60 -0.23
C SER A 135 1.82 -10.91 -1.42
N ASP A 136 2.33 -11.71 -2.35
CA ASP A 136 2.93 -11.20 -3.60
C ASP A 136 1.81 -10.93 -4.61
N GLN A 137 1.75 -9.71 -5.14
CA GLN A 137 0.77 -9.30 -6.15
C GLN A 137 1.35 -9.30 -7.57
N GLY A 138 2.61 -9.69 -7.75
CA GLY A 138 3.26 -9.72 -9.05
C GLY A 138 3.69 -8.35 -9.53
N GLU A 139 3.70 -8.14 -10.85
CA GLU A 139 3.98 -6.84 -11.47
C GLU A 139 2.86 -5.85 -11.11
N ALA A 140 3.22 -4.59 -10.87
CA ALA A 140 2.27 -3.60 -10.41
C ALA A 140 1.25 -3.24 -11.50
N GLN A 141 0.00 -3.66 -11.28
CA GLN A 141 -1.15 -3.32 -12.14
C GLN A 141 -2.09 -2.32 -11.49
N TYR A 142 -1.98 -2.14 -10.16
CA TYR A 142 -2.87 -1.27 -9.41
C TYR A 142 -2.16 -0.65 -8.21
N ILE A 143 -2.32 0.66 -8.01
CA ILE A 143 -1.81 1.33 -6.81
C ILE A 143 -2.73 2.48 -6.42
N LEU A 144 -3.08 2.60 -5.14
CA LEU A 144 -3.80 3.77 -4.60
C LEU A 144 -5.08 4.16 -5.35
N GLY A 145 -5.82 3.19 -5.89
CA GLY A 145 -7.00 3.49 -6.69
C GLY A 145 -6.78 3.51 -8.20
N TRP A 146 -5.52 3.53 -8.66
CA TRP A 146 -5.14 3.67 -10.07
C TRP A 146 -4.75 2.34 -10.70
N SER A 147 -5.35 2.04 -11.84
CA SER A 147 -4.81 1.04 -12.76
C SER A 147 -3.57 1.59 -13.43
N ILE A 148 -2.53 0.77 -13.53
CA ILE A 148 -1.27 1.07 -14.23
C ILE A 148 -1.21 0.24 -15.51
N VAL A 149 -0.93 0.88 -16.63
CA VAL A 149 -0.64 0.23 -17.91
C VAL A 149 0.72 0.71 -18.39
N ARG A 150 1.66 -0.22 -18.52
CA ARG A 150 3.03 0.08 -18.96
C ARG A 150 3.20 -0.25 -20.43
N ASN A 151 3.79 0.67 -21.18
CA ASN A 151 4.30 0.43 -22.52
C ASN A 151 5.83 0.55 -22.48
N ARG A 152 6.54 -0.54 -22.78
CA ARG A 152 8.02 -0.54 -22.83
C ARG A 152 8.55 -0.12 -24.19
N THR A 153 7.82 -0.41 -25.28
CA THR A 153 8.19 -0.02 -26.65
C THR A 153 8.20 1.50 -26.81
N ASN A 154 7.20 2.17 -26.23
CA ASN A 154 7.18 3.61 -26.06
C ASN A 154 7.22 3.89 -24.55
N PRO A 155 8.37 4.26 -23.96
CA PRO A 155 8.65 4.27 -22.52
C PRO A 155 7.71 5.21 -21.74
N THR A 156 6.50 4.72 -21.52
CA THR A 156 5.36 5.47 -21.00
C THR A 156 4.58 4.61 -20.02
N MET A 157 4.04 5.26 -19.00
CA MET A 157 3.10 4.66 -18.07
C MET A 157 1.80 5.45 -18.11
N PHE A 158 0.72 4.74 -18.42
CA PHE A 158 -0.62 5.27 -18.38
C PHE A 158 -1.28 4.88 -17.06
N ILE A 159 -1.89 5.85 -16.39
CA ILE A 159 -2.62 5.65 -15.14
C ILE A 159 -4.06 6.10 -15.29
N HIS A 160 -5.01 5.28 -14.85
CA HIS A 160 -6.45 5.59 -14.96
C HIS A 160 -7.27 4.99 -13.82
N GLN A 161 -8.47 5.52 -13.60
CA GLN A 161 -9.40 5.10 -12.54
C GLN A 161 -10.66 4.42 -13.06
N ALA A 162 -10.63 3.85 -14.27
CA ALA A 162 -11.83 3.27 -14.89
C ALA A 162 -12.55 2.25 -13.98
N LYS A 163 -11.79 1.37 -13.30
CA LYS A 163 -12.36 0.40 -12.34
C LYS A 163 -13.13 1.08 -11.19
N TYR A 164 -12.62 2.20 -10.69
CA TYR A 164 -13.28 2.95 -9.62
C TYR A 164 -14.58 3.60 -10.15
N ALA A 165 -14.52 4.27 -11.30
CA ALA A 165 -15.68 4.88 -11.94
C ALA A 165 -16.79 3.85 -12.22
N THR A 166 -16.44 2.68 -12.78
CA THR A 166 -17.40 1.60 -13.03
C THR A 166 -17.99 1.05 -11.73
N LYS A 167 -17.19 0.91 -10.67
CA LYS A 167 -17.68 0.46 -9.36
C LYS A 167 -18.69 1.44 -8.76
N ASP A 168 -18.42 2.74 -8.86
CA ASP A 168 -19.35 3.78 -8.39
C ASP A 168 -20.63 3.79 -9.22
N LEU A 169 -20.54 3.72 -10.55
CA LEU A 169 -21.71 3.59 -11.44
C LEU A 169 -22.58 2.38 -11.09
N ASN A 170 -21.97 1.22 -10.83
CA ASN A 170 -22.67 0.00 -10.43
C ASN A 170 -23.33 0.13 -9.06
N ARG A 171 -22.70 0.84 -8.11
CA ARG A 171 -23.25 1.04 -6.76
C ARG A 171 -24.57 1.79 -6.77
N PHE A 172 -24.76 2.68 -7.75
CA PHE A 172 -25.96 3.50 -7.88
C PHE A 172 -26.89 3.03 -9.00
N SER A 173 -26.69 1.83 -9.56
CA SER A 173 -27.54 1.24 -10.60
C SER A 173 -27.74 2.09 -11.86
N TYR A 174 -26.79 2.98 -12.20
CA TYR A 174 -26.93 3.90 -13.33
C TYR A 174 -26.69 3.26 -14.72
N LEU A 175 -26.44 1.94 -14.79
CA LEU A 175 -26.25 1.26 -16.07
C LEU A 175 -27.56 1.08 -16.88
N ASP A 176 -28.72 1.28 -16.24
CA ASP A 176 -30.06 1.20 -16.86
C ASP A 176 -30.73 2.58 -17.05
N VAL A 177 -29.95 3.68 -17.02
CA VAL A 177 -30.53 5.00 -17.30
C VAL A 177 -30.63 5.19 -18.80
N HIS A 178 -31.86 5.06 -19.31
CA HIS A 178 -32.24 5.49 -20.65
C HIS A 178 -31.65 6.88 -20.94
N PRO A 179 -30.97 7.07 -22.09
CA PRO A 179 -30.44 8.38 -22.44
C PRO A 179 -31.61 9.37 -22.54
N VAL A 180 -31.71 10.29 -21.57
CA VAL A 180 -32.59 11.45 -21.69
C VAL A 180 -31.93 12.33 -22.76
N GLY A 181 -32.54 12.35 -23.94
CA GLY A 181 -32.09 13.16 -25.06
C GLY A 181 -32.10 14.64 -24.67
N HIS A 182 -30.92 15.19 -24.38
CA HIS A 182 -30.70 16.62 -24.35
C HIS A 182 -29.95 17.02 -25.61
N GLN A 183 -30.60 17.88 -26.41
CA GLN A 183 -30.02 18.55 -27.57
C GLN A 183 -28.73 19.27 -27.15
N LEU A 184 -27.62 18.92 -27.79
CA LEU A 184 -26.39 19.70 -27.79
C LEU A 184 -26.68 21.03 -28.51
N ILE A 185 -26.65 22.13 -27.77
CA ILE A 185 -26.50 23.46 -28.37
C ILE A 185 -25.00 23.63 -28.65
N SER A 186 -24.67 23.77 -29.93
CA SER A 186 -23.33 24.15 -30.39
C SER A 186 -23.15 25.66 -30.23
N VAL A 187 -21.96 26.06 -29.78
CA VAL A 187 -21.37 27.39 -30.01
C VAL A 187 -20.06 27.16 -30.73
#